data_AF-A0A8J4XDP3-F1
#
_entry.id   AF-A0A8J4XDP3-F1
#
_cell.length_a   1.000
_cell.length_b   1.000
_cell.length_c   1.000
_cell.angle_alpha   90.00
_cell.angle_beta   90.00
_cell.angle_gamma   90.00
#
_symmetry.space_group_name_H-M   'P 1'
#
loop_
_entity.id
_entity.type
_entity.pdbx_description
1 polymer ?
#
loop_
_entity_poly.entity_id
_entity_poly.type
_entity_poly.pdbx_seq_one_letter_code
_entity_poly.pdbx_strand_id
1 'polypeptide(L)'
;MGHMDSMTLPTTQYELEIVAKDMAGSEVGLTGTATATITITDRNDHAPEFTHSLFQASVDEGSKGIVVNLTVDDRDDPATGAWRAIYSIINGDPNHNFAIHTNPDNNEGMLSVVKPLDYESNVFHTLLIKVENEDPLVPDVIYGPSSTATVYITVQDVNEGPVFFPDPLVVTKWENIPVGSFVAMLNATDPDYPQIQSIRFAVLRDPAGWLSVNPVKGTVNTTGTLDRESPHVHNNRYSAVFMATDN
;
A
#
# COMPACT_ATOMS: atom_id res chain seq x y z
N MET A 1 49.86 9.90 -5.74
CA MET A 1 48.70 9.00 -5.62
C MET A 1 47.54 9.72 -6.28
N GLY A 2 47.23 9.37 -7.53
CA GLY A 2 46.05 9.90 -8.21
C GLY A 2 44.84 9.10 -7.77
N HIS A 3 43.78 9.78 -7.35
CA HIS A 3 42.48 9.16 -7.15
C HIS A 3 41.98 8.69 -8.52
N MET A 4 41.75 7.38 -8.64
CA MET A 4 41.07 6.78 -9.79
C MET A 4 39.57 6.90 -9.53
N ASP A 5 38.92 7.76 -10.29
CA ASP A 5 37.48 7.89 -10.38
C ASP A 5 37.01 7.00 -11.54
N SER A 6 36.20 5.99 -11.23
CA SER A 6 35.66 4.99 -12.16
C SER A 6 34.88 5.63 -13.31
N MET A 7 34.28 6.81 -13.10
CA MET A 7 33.44 7.48 -14.10
C MET A 7 34.22 8.19 -15.22
N THR A 8 35.55 8.27 -15.13
CA THR A 8 36.41 8.93 -16.14
C THR A 8 37.12 7.96 -17.08
N LEU A 9 36.97 6.66 -16.87
CA LEU A 9 37.73 5.64 -17.58
C LEU A 9 36.84 4.94 -18.64
N PRO A 10 37.32 4.76 -19.88
CA PRO A 10 36.54 4.20 -20.98
C PRO A 10 36.26 2.69 -20.82
N THR A 11 36.91 2.01 -19.86
CA THR A 11 36.79 0.57 -19.61
C THR A 11 37.00 0.28 -18.12
N THR A 12 36.16 -0.56 -17.52
CA THR A 12 36.29 -1.03 -16.13
C THR A 12 37.24 -2.23 -15.99
N GLN A 13 37.81 -2.71 -17.09
CA GLN A 13 38.70 -3.86 -17.14
C GLN A 13 39.99 -3.53 -17.90
N TYR A 14 41.13 -3.87 -17.30
CA TYR A 14 42.45 -3.71 -17.88
C TYR A 14 43.15 -5.06 -17.90
N GLU A 15 43.72 -5.42 -19.05
CA GLU A 15 44.60 -6.57 -19.17
C GLU A 15 46.05 -6.11 -19.24
N LEU A 16 46.89 -6.60 -18.32
CA LEU A 16 48.32 -6.37 -18.32
C LEU A 16 49.03 -7.68 -18.66
N GLU A 17 49.85 -7.65 -19.71
CA GLU A 17 50.81 -8.71 -19.96
C GLU A 17 52.02 -8.56 -19.03
N ILE A 18 52.28 -9.60 -18.26
CA ILE A 18 53.40 -9.69 -17.33
C ILE A 18 54.44 -10.60 -17.98
N VAL A 19 55.64 -10.06 -18.21
CA VAL A 19 56.77 -10.80 -18.76
C VAL A 19 57.79 -11.05 -17.65
N ALA A 20 58.10 -12.32 -17.39
CA ALA A 20 59.20 -12.73 -16.53
C ALA A 20 60.39 -13.13 -17.41
N LYS A 21 61.58 -12.61 -17.10
CA LYS A 21 62.82 -12.90 -17.84
C LYS A 21 63.95 -13.29 -16.90
N ASP A 22 64.65 -14.38 -17.19
CA ASP A 22 65.82 -14.80 -16.41
C ASP A 22 67.08 -13.99 -16.74
N MET A 23 68.22 -14.33 -16.12
CA MET A 23 69.52 -13.68 -16.36
C MET A 23 69.49 -12.15 -16.14
N ALA A 24 68.79 -11.70 -15.09
CA ALA A 24 68.61 -10.28 -14.76
C ALA A 24 68.04 -9.43 -15.92
N GLY A 25 67.23 -10.03 -16.79
CA GLY A 25 66.61 -9.36 -17.93
C GLY A 25 67.48 -9.29 -19.19
N SER A 26 68.59 -10.03 -19.23
CA SER A 26 69.49 -10.10 -20.40
C SER A 26 68.74 -10.44 -21.69
N GLU A 27 69.17 -9.88 -22.83
CA GLU A 27 68.60 -10.14 -24.16
C GLU A 27 68.58 -11.62 -24.56
N VAL A 28 69.50 -12.42 -24.00
CA VAL A 28 69.58 -13.87 -24.24
C VAL A 28 68.86 -14.71 -23.18
N GLY A 29 68.23 -14.08 -22.19
CA GLY A 29 67.48 -14.77 -21.14
C GLY A 29 66.15 -15.35 -21.64
N LEU A 30 65.72 -16.47 -21.06
CA LEU A 30 64.43 -17.09 -21.37
C LEU A 30 63.29 -16.26 -20.77
N THR A 31 62.18 -16.19 -21.50
CA THR A 31 60.98 -15.46 -21.09
C THR A 31 59.80 -16.39 -20.84
N GLY A 32 59.00 -16.08 -19.81
CA GLY A 32 57.64 -16.59 -19.63
C GLY A 32 56.67 -15.42 -19.53
N THR A 33 55.43 -15.60 -20.00
CA THR A 33 54.39 -14.57 -19.92
C THR A 33 53.18 -15.05 -19.12
N ALA A 34 52.48 -14.10 -18.51
CA ALA A 34 51.22 -14.29 -17.81
C ALA A 34 50.34 -13.05 -18.03
N THR A 35 49.02 -13.18 -17.90
CA THR A 35 48.09 -12.07 -18.00
C THR A 35 47.49 -11.76 -16.64
N ALA A 36 47.50 -10.49 -16.23
CA ALA A 36 46.76 -10.01 -15.08
C ALA A 36 45.56 -9.17 -15.53
N THR A 37 44.39 -9.54 -15.06
CA THR A 37 43.15 -8.80 -15.30
C THR A 37 42.85 -7.94 -14.07
N ILE A 38 42.80 -6.62 -14.26
CA ILE A 38 42.43 -5.66 -13.21
C ILE A 38 41.02 -5.18 -13.51
N THR A 39 40.10 -5.39 -12.57
CA THR A 39 38.73 -4.85 -12.64
C THR A 39 38.60 -3.68 -11.67
N ILE A 40 38.14 -2.54 -12.17
CA ILE A 40 37.79 -1.38 -11.35
C ILE A 40 36.33 -1.53 -10.96
N THR A 41 36.08 -1.65 -9.66
CA THR A 41 34.73 -1.67 -9.09
C THR A 41 34.36 -0.27 -8.64
N ASP A 42 33.12 0.10 -8.90
CA ASP A 42 32.54 1.33 -8.40
C ASP A 42 32.42 1.31 -6.86
N ARG A 43 32.43 2.48 -6.23
CA ARG A 43 32.17 2.64 -4.80
C ARG A 43 31.04 3.64 -4.65
N ASN A 44 30.21 3.45 -3.63
CA ASN A 44 29.13 4.40 -3.34
C ASN A 44 29.68 5.75 -2.86
N ASP A 45 29.93 6.66 -3.81
CA ASP A 45 30.30 8.03 -3.55
C ASP A 45 29.24 9.03 -4.01
N HIS A 46 28.11 8.58 -4.55
CA HIS A 46 26.92 9.38 -4.83
C HIS A 46 25.67 8.80 -4.14
N ALA A 47 25.07 9.54 -3.21
CA ALA A 47 23.82 9.13 -2.60
C ALA A 47 22.62 9.36 -3.56
N PRO A 48 21.54 8.56 -3.45
CA PRO A 48 20.38 8.66 -4.31
C PRO A 48 19.57 9.88 -3.87
N GLU A 49 19.22 10.71 -4.84
CA GLU A 49 18.48 11.93 -4.61
C GLU A 49 17.11 11.85 -5.28
N PHE A 50 16.04 12.13 -4.53
CA PHE A 50 14.74 12.32 -5.16
C PHE A 50 14.79 13.49 -6.14
N THR A 51 14.28 13.28 -7.35
CA THR A 51 14.18 14.35 -8.36
C THR A 51 13.23 15.48 -7.94
N HIS A 52 12.32 15.21 -7.00
CA HIS A 52 11.38 16.16 -6.44
C HIS A 52 11.32 16.02 -4.91
N SER A 53 11.19 17.14 -4.20
CA SER A 53 10.98 17.12 -2.74
C SER A 53 9.55 16.79 -2.32
N LEU A 54 8.60 16.90 -3.27
CA LEU A 54 7.18 16.64 -3.09
C LEU A 54 6.64 15.83 -4.26
N PHE A 55 5.97 14.73 -3.95
CA PHE A 55 5.16 13.94 -4.88
C PHE A 55 3.68 14.05 -4.50
N GLN A 56 2.80 14.07 -5.50
CA GLN A 56 1.36 14.12 -5.29
C GLN A 56 0.69 12.99 -6.04
N ALA A 57 -0.32 12.38 -5.43
CA ALA A 57 -1.09 11.32 -6.03
C ALA A 57 -2.55 11.32 -5.55
N SER A 58 -3.41 10.68 -6.32
CA SER A 58 -4.79 10.42 -5.97
C SER A 58 -5.08 8.94 -6.10
N VAL A 59 -5.89 8.40 -5.20
CA VAL A 59 -6.32 7.01 -5.23
C VAL A 59 -7.78 6.93 -4.83
N ASP A 60 -8.56 6.15 -5.55
CA ASP A 60 -9.94 5.87 -5.20
C ASP A 60 -9.96 5.07 -3.88
N GLU A 61 -10.89 5.37 -2.99
CA GLU A 61 -11.06 4.58 -1.78
C GLU A 61 -11.39 3.11 -2.10
N GLY A 62 -11.20 2.22 -1.12
CA GLY A 62 -11.36 0.78 -1.35
C GLY A 62 -10.27 0.13 -2.21
N SER A 63 -9.56 0.90 -3.04
CA SER A 63 -8.60 0.40 -4.02
C SER A 63 -7.26 -0.02 -3.40
N LYS A 64 -6.57 -0.92 -4.10
CA LYS A 64 -5.22 -1.41 -3.76
C LYS A 64 -4.32 -1.37 -5.00
N GLY A 65 -3.02 -1.25 -4.78
CA GLY A 65 -2.03 -1.25 -5.84
C GLY A 65 -1.12 -0.03 -5.80
N ILE A 66 -0.32 0.14 -6.85
CA ILE A 66 0.66 1.23 -6.98
C ILE A 66 -0.10 2.55 -7.16
N VAL A 67 0.27 3.55 -6.37
CA VAL A 67 -0.33 4.89 -6.38
C VAL A 67 0.60 5.89 -7.05
N VAL A 68 1.90 5.79 -6.83
CA VAL A 68 2.89 6.69 -7.44
C VAL A 68 4.28 6.05 -7.46
N ASN A 69 5.03 6.34 -8.53
CA ASN A 69 6.45 6.03 -8.61
C ASN A 69 7.27 7.25 -8.20
N LEU A 70 8.20 7.06 -7.26
CA LEU A 70 9.10 8.08 -6.77
C LEU A 70 10.42 7.98 -7.54
N THR A 71 10.69 8.97 -8.37
CA THR A 71 11.88 9.04 -9.21
C THR A 71 13.08 9.56 -8.42
N VAL A 72 14.21 8.86 -8.57
CA VAL A 72 15.50 9.19 -7.96
C VAL A 72 16.59 9.25 -9.03
N ASP A 73 17.57 10.12 -8.81
CA ASP A 73 18.81 10.16 -9.57
C ASP A 73 19.96 9.67 -8.68
N ASP A 74 20.80 8.80 -9.24
CA ASP A 74 22.02 8.30 -8.64
C ASP A 74 23.06 8.15 -9.76
N ARG A 75 24.31 8.54 -9.49
CA ARG A 75 25.37 8.60 -10.49
C ARG A 75 26.30 7.39 -10.44
N ASP A 76 26.15 6.52 -9.46
CA ASP A 76 26.96 5.31 -9.33
C ASP A 76 26.57 4.26 -10.39
N ASP A 77 27.37 3.21 -10.54
CA ASP A 77 27.17 2.16 -11.55
C ASP A 77 25.85 1.38 -11.32
N PRO A 78 24.88 1.41 -12.26
CA PRO A 78 23.59 0.73 -12.14
C PRO A 78 23.66 -0.79 -11.93
N ALA A 79 24.80 -1.42 -12.23
CA ALA A 79 25.01 -2.84 -12.00
C ALA A 79 25.35 -3.19 -10.53
N THR A 80 25.53 -2.20 -9.66
CA THR A 80 26.07 -2.37 -8.30
C THR A 80 25.07 -2.01 -7.19
N GLY A 81 25.41 -2.39 -5.95
CA GLY A 81 24.66 -1.96 -4.75
C GLY A 81 24.85 -0.48 -4.40
N ALA A 82 25.86 0.17 -5.00
CA ALA A 82 26.07 1.61 -4.89
C ALA A 82 24.95 2.41 -5.57
N TRP A 83 24.41 1.93 -6.70
CA TRP A 83 23.28 2.57 -7.36
C TRP A 83 21.91 2.07 -6.84
N ARG A 84 21.79 0.81 -6.43
CA ARG A 84 20.49 0.22 -6.06
C ARG A 84 19.87 0.91 -4.83
N ALA A 85 18.71 1.52 -5.03
CA ALA A 85 17.98 2.24 -4.00
C ALA A 85 17.19 1.30 -3.07
N ILE A 86 17.10 1.69 -1.81
CA ILE A 86 16.29 1.09 -0.75
C ILE A 86 15.40 2.17 -0.18
N TYR A 87 14.09 1.96 -0.28
CA TYR A 87 13.08 2.89 0.20
C TYR A 87 12.50 2.48 1.55
N SER A 88 12.17 3.47 2.38
CA SER A 88 11.42 3.25 3.62
C SER A 88 10.44 4.39 3.90
N ILE A 89 9.27 4.03 4.44
CA ILE A 89 8.30 5.00 4.97
C ILE A 89 8.72 5.30 6.41
N ILE A 90 9.20 6.51 6.67
CA ILE A 90 9.73 6.90 7.98
C ILE A 90 8.74 7.72 8.82
N ASN A 91 7.67 8.25 8.21
CA ASN A 91 6.56 8.91 8.90
C ASN A 91 5.27 8.87 8.06
N GLY A 92 4.12 9.04 8.71
CA GLY A 92 2.82 9.23 8.04
C GLY A 92 1.96 7.97 7.87
N ASP A 93 2.46 6.79 8.22
CA ASP A 93 1.74 5.52 8.06
C ASP A 93 1.66 4.68 9.35
N PRO A 94 0.93 5.15 10.39
CA PRO A 94 0.82 4.43 11.67
C PRO A 94 0.03 3.12 11.56
N ASN A 95 -0.85 3.00 10.55
CA ASN A 95 -1.73 1.85 10.37
C ASN A 95 -1.14 0.80 9.41
N HIS A 96 0.02 1.07 8.82
CA HIS A 96 0.64 0.24 7.77
C HIS A 96 -0.32 0.02 6.60
N ASN A 97 -0.92 1.12 6.12
CA ASN A 97 -1.80 1.13 4.97
C ASN A 97 -1.02 1.15 3.65
N PHE A 98 0.23 1.59 3.69
CA PHE A 98 1.09 1.75 2.52
C PHE A 98 2.30 0.81 2.57
N ALA A 99 2.84 0.49 1.39
CA ALA A 99 4.11 -0.20 1.23
C ALA A 99 4.89 0.42 0.07
N ILE A 100 6.21 0.44 0.17
CA ILE A 100 7.10 0.93 -0.88
C ILE A 100 8.16 -0.11 -1.22
N HIS A 101 8.39 -0.30 -2.51
CA HIS A 101 9.38 -1.25 -3.04
C HIS A 101 10.18 -0.59 -4.16
N THR A 102 11.46 -0.96 -4.28
CA THR A 102 12.30 -0.54 -5.40
C THR A 102 11.89 -1.28 -6.66
N ASN A 103 11.67 -0.55 -7.75
CA ASN A 103 11.52 -1.13 -9.07
C ASN A 103 12.89 -1.60 -9.58
N PRO A 104 13.08 -2.90 -9.86
CA PRO A 104 14.38 -3.43 -10.29
C PRO A 104 14.83 -2.92 -11.66
N ASP A 105 13.91 -2.41 -12.50
CA ASP A 105 14.22 -2.03 -13.88
C ASP A 105 14.75 -0.58 -13.99
N ASN A 106 14.32 0.31 -13.09
CA ASN A 106 14.61 1.75 -13.18
C ASN A 106 14.94 2.43 -11.85
N ASN A 107 15.11 1.65 -10.77
CA ASN A 107 15.39 2.13 -9.41
C ASN A 107 14.28 2.94 -8.73
N GLU A 108 13.15 3.19 -9.38
CA GLU A 108 12.09 4.04 -8.82
C GLU A 108 11.41 3.40 -7.60
N GLY A 109 10.97 4.22 -6.66
CA GLY A 109 10.20 3.77 -5.51
C GLY A 109 8.73 3.58 -5.86
N MET A 110 8.23 2.35 -5.92
CA MET A 110 6.83 2.03 -6.18
C MET A 110 6.04 2.07 -4.87
N LEU A 111 5.42 3.23 -4.59
CA LEU A 111 4.54 3.38 -3.42
C LEU A 111 3.15 2.82 -3.74
N SER A 112 2.64 1.97 -2.85
CA SER A 112 1.40 1.24 -3.04
C SER A 112 0.50 1.28 -1.81
N VAL A 113 -0.80 1.14 -2.03
CA VAL A 113 -1.82 0.90 -1.00
C VAL A 113 -1.98 -0.60 -0.81
N VAL A 114 -1.75 -1.08 0.42
CA VAL A 114 -1.87 -2.49 0.80
C VAL A 114 -3.09 -2.76 1.67
N LYS A 115 -3.55 -1.76 2.43
CA LYS A 115 -4.85 -1.78 3.13
C LYS A 115 -5.72 -0.67 2.56
N PRO A 116 -6.99 -0.94 2.22
CA PRO A 116 -7.87 0.05 1.62
C PRO A 116 -7.94 1.32 2.48
N LEU A 117 -7.92 2.46 1.81
CA LEU A 117 -8.21 3.76 2.42
C LEU A 117 -9.71 4.01 2.36
N ASP A 118 -10.17 4.94 3.18
CA ASP A 118 -11.58 5.26 3.42
C ASP A 118 -11.70 6.79 3.43
N TYR A 119 -12.46 7.34 2.50
CA TYR A 119 -12.57 8.77 2.27
C TYR A 119 -13.22 9.46 3.48
N GLU A 120 -14.29 8.88 4.02
CA GLU A 120 -15.02 9.34 5.19
C GLU A 120 -14.17 9.40 6.46
N SER A 121 -13.22 8.48 6.60
CA SER A 121 -12.29 8.46 7.74
C SER A 121 -11.16 9.48 7.58
N ASN A 122 -10.46 9.47 6.44
CA ASN A 122 -9.35 10.37 6.20
C ASN A 122 -9.05 10.58 4.72
N VAL A 123 -9.43 11.76 4.22
CA VAL A 123 -9.21 12.19 2.84
C VAL A 123 -7.73 12.38 2.49
N PHE A 124 -6.89 12.79 3.46
CA PHE A 124 -5.52 13.21 3.18
C PHE A 124 -4.49 12.39 3.94
N HIS A 125 -3.53 11.83 3.20
CA HIS A 125 -2.36 11.18 3.77
C HIS A 125 -1.09 11.93 3.38
N THR A 126 -0.21 12.14 4.36
CA THR A 126 1.11 12.74 4.17
C THR A 126 2.15 11.75 4.65
N LEU A 127 2.96 11.23 3.73
CA LEU A 127 4.03 10.29 4.02
C LEU A 127 5.39 10.97 3.88
N LEU A 128 6.31 10.65 4.78
CA LEU A 128 7.72 11.00 4.63
C LEU A 128 8.50 9.75 4.23
N ILE A 129 9.12 9.80 3.05
CA ILE A 129 9.86 8.69 2.48
C ILE A 129 11.34 9.00 2.55
N LYS A 130 12.14 8.00 2.94
CA LYS A 130 13.61 8.03 2.89
C LYS A 130 14.08 7.07 1.80
N VAL A 131 15.13 7.46 1.09
CA VAL A 131 15.88 6.60 0.17
C VAL A 131 17.36 6.58 0.56
N GLU A 132 18.00 5.42 0.49
CA GLU A 132 19.44 5.18 0.65
C GLU A 132 19.87 4.06 -0.30
N ASN A 133 21.15 3.84 -0.53
CA ASN A 133 21.61 2.70 -1.33
C ASN A 133 21.69 1.42 -0.51
N GLU A 134 21.84 0.29 -1.20
CA GLU A 134 22.16 -1.00 -0.59
C GLU A 134 23.57 -0.99 0.03
N ASP A 135 24.55 -0.42 -0.68
CA ASP A 135 25.91 -0.26 -0.19
C ASP A 135 26.07 1.04 0.64
N PRO A 136 26.86 1.04 1.71
CA PRO A 136 27.06 2.22 2.53
C PRO A 136 27.89 3.29 1.79
N LEU A 137 27.43 4.55 1.89
CA LEU A 137 28.15 5.72 1.38
C LEU A 137 29.56 5.79 1.98
N VAL A 138 30.55 6.15 1.15
CA VAL A 138 31.92 6.35 1.60
C VAL A 138 32.04 7.54 2.58
N PRO A 139 32.97 7.50 3.56
CA PRO A 139 33.03 8.49 4.64
C PRO A 139 33.55 9.88 4.23
N ASP A 140 34.09 10.04 3.02
CA ASP A 140 34.82 11.25 2.59
C ASP A 140 33.98 12.21 1.74
N VAL A 141 32.66 12.02 1.67
CA VAL A 141 31.73 12.94 0.97
C VAL A 141 31.09 13.94 1.94
N ILE A 142 30.68 15.09 1.41
CA ILE A 142 30.17 16.23 2.20
C ILE A 142 28.67 16.18 2.50
N TYR A 143 27.96 15.22 1.92
CA TYR A 143 26.51 15.03 2.04
C TYR A 143 26.18 13.73 2.77
N GLY A 144 24.92 13.59 3.19
CA GLY A 144 24.45 12.42 3.93
C GLY A 144 24.19 11.20 3.02
N PRO A 145 24.04 10.00 3.60
CA PRO A 145 23.83 8.74 2.86
C PRO A 145 22.39 8.55 2.38
N SER A 146 21.53 9.55 2.52
CA SER A 146 20.11 9.40 2.24
C SER A 146 19.47 10.71 1.87
N SER A 147 18.44 10.61 1.03
CA SER A 147 17.53 11.70 0.70
C SER A 147 16.13 11.42 1.24
N THR A 148 15.31 12.47 1.38
CA THR A 148 13.93 12.36 1.85
C THR A 148 13.00 13.19 0.98
N ALA A 149 11.80 12.67 0.73
CA ALA A 149 10.73 13.38 0.02
C ALA A 149 9.39 13.20 0.72
N THR A 150 8.50 14.18 0.58
CA THR A 150 7.13 14.10 1.07
C THR A 150 6.20 13.60 -0.03
N VAL A 151 5.25 12.74 0.30
CA VAL A 151 4.18 12.31 -0.61
C VAL A 151 2.83 12.73 -0.05
N TYR A 152 2.07 13.51 -0.83
CA TYR A 152 0.68 13.83 -0.53
C TYR A 152 -0.23 12.94 -1.35
N ILE A 153 -1.10 12.21 -0.65
CA ILE A 153 -2.08 11.32 -1.27
C ILE A 153 -3.47 11.85 -0.92
N THR A 154 -4.28 12.08 -1.94
CA THR A 154 -5.69 12.46 -1.81
C THR A 154 -6.56 11.26 -2.14
N VAL A 155 -7.34 10.80 -1.17
CA VAL A 155 -8.35 9.76 -1.40
C VAL A 155 -9.49 10.39 -2.21
N GLN A 156 -9.92 9.73 -3.27
CA GLN A 156 -11.12 10.09 -4.01
C GLN A 156 -12.29 9.28 -3.49
N ASP A 157 -13.38 10.00 -3.25
CA ASP A 157 -14.69 9.47 -2.85
C ASP A 157 -15.25 8.57 -3.96
N VAL A 158 -15.67 7.36 -3.58
CA VAL A 158 -16.38 6.39 -4.41
C VAL A 158 -17.66 6.00 -3.72
N ASN A 159 -18.80 6.31 -4.34
CA ASN A 159 -20.13 6.00 -3.82
C ASN A 159 -20.23 4.55 -3.29
N GLU A 160 -20.36 4.43 -1.99
CA GLU A 160 -20.59 3.19 -1.28
C GLU A 160 -22.09 2.94 -1.09
N GLY A 161 -22.45 1.89 -0.36
CA GLY A 161 -23.84 1.59 -0.05
C GLY A 161 -24.14 1.77 1.43
N PRO A 162 -25.41 1.90 1.83
CA PRO A 162 -25.78 2.08 3.22
C PRO A 162 -25.42 0.86 4.08
N VAL A 163 -24.87 1.12 5.25
CA VAL A 163 -24.40 0.11 6.22
C VAL A 163 -25.33 0.08 7.44
N PHE A 164 -25.73 -1.12 7.87
CA PHE A 164 -26.55 -1.31 9.07
C PHE A 164 -25.71 -1.28 10.36
N PHE A 165 -26.27 -0.70 11.43
CA PHE A 165 -25.69 -0.78 12.78
C PHE A 165 -26.76 -0.87 13.88
N PRO A 166 -26.73 -1.89 14.76
CA PRO A 166 -25.79 -3.02 14.78
C PRO A 166 -26.13 -4.07 13.71
N ASP A 167 -25.11 -4.80 13.26
CA ASP A 167 -25.24 -6.00 12.42
C ASP A 167 -24.45 -7.19 13.02
N PRO A 168 -25.11 -8.30 13.42
CA PRO A 168 -26.55 -8.53 13.38
C PRO A 168 -27.30 -7.81 14.51
N LEU A 169 -28.49 -7.28 14.20
CA LEU A 169 -29.42 -6.81 15.22
C LEU A 169 -30.14 -7.99 15.88
N VAL A 170 -29.94 -8.15 17.19
CA VAL A 170 -30.59 -9.22 17.98
C VAL A 170 -31.59 -8.61 18.96
N VAL A 171 -32.83 -9.10 18.92
CA VAL A 171 -33.91 -8.70 19.84
C VAL A 171 -34.63 -9.91 20.40
N THR A 172 -35.12 -9.80 21.64
CA THR A 172 -35.94 -10.83 22.29
C THR A 172 -37.38 -10.38 22.35
N LYS A 173 -38.30 -11.24 21.91
CA LYS A 173 -39.76 -11.02 21.96
C LYS A 173 -40.44 -12.27 22.46
N TRP A 174 -41.58 -12.08 23.11
CA TRP A 174 -42.47 -13.19 23.45
C TRP A 174 -43.16 -13.69 22.18
N GLU A 175 -43.40 -14.99 22.10
CA GLU A 175 -44.37 -15.54 21.15
C GLU A 175 -45.78 -14.98 21.43
N ASN A 176 -46.67 -15.08 20.45
CA ASN A 176 -48.07 -14.65 20.59
C ASN A 176 -48.28 -13.17 20.97
N ILE A 177 -47.27 -12.31 20.79
CA ILE A 177 -47.50 -10.86 20.85
C ILE A 177 -48.52 -10.46 19.77
N PRO A 178 -49.39 -9.47 20.04
CA PRO A 178 -50.40 -9.05 19.07
C PRO A 178 -49.78 -8.69 17.72
N VAL A 179 -50.49 -9.01 16.63
CA VAL A 179 -50.12 -8.53 15.29
C VAL A 179 -50.10 -6.99 15.29
N GLY A 180 -49.09 -6.40 14.65
CA GLY A 180 -48.81 -4.96 14.67
C GLY A 180 -47.90 -4.51 15.81
N SER A 181 -47.43 -5.43 16.66
CA SER A 181 -46.50 -5.11 17.76
C SER A 181 -45.13 -4.70 17.23
N PHE A 182 -44.52 -3.71 17.89
CA PHE A 182 -43.15 -3.28 17.61
C PHE A 182 -42.12 -4.37 17.95
N VAL A 183 -41.27 -4.69 16.98
CA VAL A 183 -40.18 -5.67 17.12
C VAL A 183 -38.86 -4.94 17.33
N ALA A 184 -38.44 -4.12 16.38
CA ALA A 184 -37.15 -3.44 16.39
C ALA A 184 -37.17 -2.17 15.53
N MET A 185 -36.15 -1.33 15.70
CA MET A 185 -35.87 -0.22 14.79
C MET A 185 -34.57 -0.54 14.05
N LEU A 186 -34.63 -0.61 12.73
CA LEU A 186 -33.43 -0.70 11.90
C LEU A 186 -32.78 0.68 11.82
N ASN A 187 -31.45 0.68 11.84
CA ASN A 187 -30.64 1.86 11.64
C ASN A 187 -29.60 1.53 10.57
N ALA A 188 -29.63 2.29 9.48
CA ALA A 188 -28.64 2.22 8.42
C ALA A 188 -28.20 3.65 8.09
N THR A 189 -26.92 3.80 7.77
CA THR A 189 -26.31 5.07 7.39
C THR A 189 -25.53 4.87 6.11
N ASP A 190 -25.66 5.83 5.21
CA ASP A 190 -24.81 5.93 4.03
C ASP A 190 -23.52 6.64 4.43
N PRO A 191 -22.34 6.03 4.22
CA PRO A 191 -21.08 6.66 4.59
C PRO A 191 -20.80 7.91 3.73
N ASP A 192 -21.19 7.91 2.45
CA ASP A 192 -20.79 8.90 1.44
C ASP A 192 -21.03 10.36 1.84
N TYR A 193 -20.10 11.25 1.47
CA TYR A 193 -20.23 12.69 1.68
C TYR A 193 -20.44 13.50 0.39
N PRO A 194 -21.46 14.38 0.32
CA PRO A 194 -22.44 14.70 1.35
C PRO A 194 -23.56 13.65 1.43
N GLN A 195 -24.00 13.32 2.65
CA GLN A 195 -25.14 12.44 2.93
C GLN A 195 -26.49 13.06 2.51
N ILE A 196 -26.69 13.23 1.21
CA ILE A 196 -27.92 13.77 0.62
C ILE A 196 -28.90 12.63 0.31
N GLN A 197 -28.42 11.39 0.30
CA GLN A 197 -29.18 10.23 -0.13
C GLN A 197 -30.24 9.81 0.90
N SER A 198 -31.44 9.46 0.42
CA SER A 198 -32.52 9.01 1.30
C SER A 198 -32.57 7.48 1.34
N ILE A 199 -32.27 6.91 2.50
CA ILE A 199 -32.29 5.46 2.68
C ILE A 199 -33.73 4.92 2.67
N ARG A 200 -33.93 3.77 2.03
CA ARG A 200 -35.18 3.00 2.02
C ARG A 200 -34.95 1.59 2.55
N PHE A 201 -35.86 1.12 3.38
CA PHE A 201 -35.81 -0.22 3.98
C PHE A 201 -36.81 -1.18 3.33
N ALA A 202 -36.40 -2.43 3.14
CA ALA A 202 -37.26 -3.49 2.64
C ALA A 202 -36.98 -4.83 3.34
N VAL A 203 -37.98 -5.72 3.36
CA VAL A 203 -37.78 -7.11 3.75
C VAL A 203 -37.18 -7.86 2.57
N LEU A 204 -35.99 -8.43 2.74
CA LEU A 204 -35.34 -9.25 1.71
C LEU A 204 -35.71 -10.72 1.89
N ARG A 205 -35.71 -11.23 3.13
CA ARG A 205 -36.06 -12.61 3.45
C ARG A 205 -36.72 -12.72 4.81
N ASP A 206 -37.94 -13.22 4.83
CA ASP A 206 -38.72 -13.47 6.05
C ASP A 206 -39.47 -14.81 5.89
N PRO A 207 -38.85 -15.96 6.25
CA PRO A 207 -39.35 -17.28 5.86
C PRO A 207 -40.79 -17.59 6.28
N ALA A 208 -41.23 -17.04 7.42
CA ALA A 208 -42.58 -17.25 7.95
C ALA A 208 -43.55 -16.10 7.64
N GLY A 209 -43.09 -15.01 7.00
CA GLY A 209 -43.94 -13.85 6.69
C GLY A 209 -44.46 -13.09 7.92
N TRP A 210 -43.75 -13.18 9.06
CA TRP A 210 -44.17 -12.62 10.33
C TRP A 210 -43.80 -11.17 10.53
N LEU A 211 -42.94 -10.60 9.69
CA LEU A 211 -42.36 -9.28 9.89
C LEU A 211 -42.65 -8.37 8.68
N SER A 212 -42.83 -7.09 8.99
CA SER A 212 -42.83 -5.99 8.02
C SER A 212 -41.89 -4.89 8.49
N VAL A 213 -41.42 -4.06 7.56
CA VAL A 213 -40.61 -2.89 7.86
C VAL A 213 -41.23 -1.63 7.25
N ASN A 214 -41.21 -0.53 7.98
CA ASN A 214 -41.53 0.78 7.44
C ASN A 214 -40.39 1.24 6.51
N PRO A 215 -40.67 1.56 5.22
CA PRO A 215 -39.63 1.81 4.24
C PRO A 215 -38.84 3.10 4.47
N VAL A 216 -39.33 4.03 5.30
CA VAL A 216 -38.64 5.31 5.59
C VAL A 216 -38.08 5.32 7.01
N LYS A 217 -38.84 4.79 7.97
CA LYS A 217 -38.47 4.85 9.40
C LYS A 217 -37.63 3.66 9.86
N GLY A 218 -37.55 2.57 9.09
CA GLY A 218 -36.87 1.34 9.52
C GLY A 218 -37.58 0.59 10.67
N THR A 219 -38.79 0.99 11.05
CA THR A 219 -39.55 0.35 12.13
C THR A 219 -40.06 -1.03 11.70
N VAL A 220 -39.67 -2.08 12.42
CA VAL A 220 -40.10 -3.46 12.18
C VAL A 220 -41.24 -3.82 13.11
N ASN A 221 -42.36 -4.28 12.54
CA ASN A 221 -43.56 -4.71 13.27
C ASN A 221 -43.99 -6.12 12.87
N THR A 222 -44.73 -6.79 13.74
CA THR A 222 -45.32 -8.11 13.43
C THR A 222 -46.48 -7.99 12.42
N THR A 223 -46.48 -8.83 11.40
CA THR A 223 -47.60 -9.06 10.45
C THR A 223 -48.26 -10.42 10.66
N GLY A 224 -47.55 -11.35 11.28
CA GLY A 224 -48.06 -12.66 11.68
C GLY A 224 -47.81 -12.93 13.16
N THR A 225 -48.40 -14.01 13.66
CA THR A 225 -48.19 -14.46 15.04
C THR A 225 -46.84 -15.13 15.16
N LEU A 226 -45.97 -14.60 16.03
CA LEU A 226 -44.70 -15.24 16.36
C LEU A 226 -44.95 -16.55 17.09
N ASP A 227 -44.35 -17.62 16.60
CA ASP A 227 -44.51 -18.98 17.14
C ASP A 227 -43.14 -19.62 17.37
N ARG A 228 -42.84 -20.02 18.61
CA ARG A 228 -41.53 -20.58 18.96
C ARG A 228 -41.36 -22.01 18.44
N GLU A 229 -42.45 -22.76 18.31
CA GLU A 229 -42.49 -24.15 17.86
C GLU A 229 -42.50 -24.28 16.33
N SER A 230 -42.53 -23.16 15.60
CA SER A 230 -42.52 -23.12 14.14
C SER A 230 -41.28 -23.78 13.52
N PRO A 231 -41.42 -24.47 12.37
CA PRO A 231 -40.29 -25.07 11.65
C PRO A 231 -39.27 -24.03 11.15
N HIS A 232 -39.62 -22.74 11.13
CA HIS A 232 -38.72 -21.64 10.75
C HIS A 232 -37.86 -21.13 11.92
N VAL A 233 -38.08 -21.64 13.13
CA VAL A 233 -37.28 -21.32 14.33
C VAL A 233 -36.25 -22.41 14.56
N HIS A 234 -34.99 -22.03 14.69
CA HIS A 234 -33.88 -22.95 14.95
C HIS A 234 -33.08 -22.48 16.16
N ASN A 235 -32.83 -23.37 17.12
CA ASN A 235 -32.13 -23.05 18.37
C ASN A 235 -32.71 -21.84 19.11
N ASN A 236 -34.05 -21.76 19.20
CA ASN A 236 -34.80 -20.63 19.75
C ASN A 236 -34.54 -19.28 19.04
N ARG A 237 -34.09 -19.30 17.78
CA ARG A 237 -33.82 -18.10 16.99
C ARG A 237 -34.60 -18.12 15.69
N TYR A 238 -35.34 -17.05 15.44
CA TYR A 238 -35.88 -16.72 14.14
C TYR A 238 -34.91 -15.76 13.43
N SER A 239 -34.75 -15.86 12.11
CA SER A 239 -33.84 -14.99 11.35
C SER A 239 -34.53 -14.47 10.09
N ALA A 240 -34.63 -13.15 10.01
CA ALA A 240 -35.05 -12.42 8.83
C ALA A 240 -33.90 -11.53 8.34
N VAL A 241 -33.90 -11.23 7.05
CA VAL A 241 -32.92 -10.36 6.39
C VAL A 241 -33.65 -9.15 5.83
N PHE A 242 -33.11 -7.98 6.12
CA PHE A 242 -33.60 -6.70 5.63
C PHE A 242 -32.57 -6.09 4.69
N MET A 243 -33.02 -5.22 3.80
CA MET A 243 -32.18 -4.49 2.85
C MET A 243 -32.38 -2.99 3.05
N ALA A 244 -31.29 -2.23 2.96
CA ALA A 244 -31.30 -0.78 2.87
C ALA A 244 -30.78 -0.40 1.48
N THR A 245 -31.42 0.59 0.86
CA THR A 245 -30.98 1.16 -0.42
C THR A 245 -30.99 2.68 -0.33
N ASP A 246 -29.90 3.29 -0.73
CA ASP A 246 -29.75 4.70 -1.07
C ASP A 246 -30.32 4.97 -2.48
N ASN A 247 -30.32 6.23 -2.91
CA ASN A 247 -31.29 6.72 -3.89
C ASN A 247 -30.79 7.92 -4.69
#